data_AF-A0A225USL8-F1
#
_entry.id   AF-A0A225USL8-F1
#
_cell.length_a   1.000
_cell.length_b   1.000
_cell.length_c   1.000
_cell.angle_alpha   90.00
_cell.angle_beta   90.00
_cell.angle_gamma   90.00
#
_symmetry.space_group_name_H-M   'P 1'
#
loop_
_entity.id
_entity.type
_entity.pdbx_description
1 polymer ?
#
loop_
_entity_poly.entity_id
_entity_poly.type
_entity_poly.pdbx_seq_one_letter_code
_entity_poly.pdbx_strand_id
1 'polypeptide(L)'
;MTKRFANPFQPLHLNDTAADDLDRLARMFVQDHIDLYEQFLNEENSRVDPKRWKFVSEQGACRAYGERRGSIDDSSSSSGDDMPIHADTARSDLPTILVTGTVLGDLEDAIYGYICPTLDQMRVKTSYVNDHLIGAHVLATIMPPTPEDPFRAVTVKWMEKGQRMPVRAVVKNRDFVYMESTGVDYLRNGERIGYQLIHSVQFAETPPLDQYIRGNMSMCACYRQKDPYSTEVFIKGYLNPAGGLMRSILSYPCPRTCIVHR
;
A
#
# COMPACT_ATOMS: atom_id res chain seq x y z
N MET A 1 13.12 14.44 20.40
CA MET A 1 12.58 13.41 19.49
C MET A 1 12.06 14.10 18.24
N THR A 2 12.35 13.60 17.05
CA THR A 2 11.84 14.18 15.79
C THR A 2 10.32 14.00 15.73
N LYS A 3 9.56 15.09 15.57
CA LYS A 3 8.08 15.07 15.48
C LYS A 3 7.54 14.10 14.41
N ARG A 4 8.36 13.76 13.40
CA ARG A 4 8.08 12.81 12.32
C ARG A 4 7.65 11.41 12.79
N PHE A 5 8.10 10.95 13.94
CA PHE A 5 7.79 9.59 14.41
C PHE A 5 7.03 9.55 15.73
N ALA A 6 6.40 10.66 16.14
CA ALA A 6 5.58 10.71 17.34
C ALA A 6 4.20 10.09 17.08
N ASN A 7 3.61 9.44 18.08
CA ASN A 7 2.21 9.05 18.05
C ASN A 7 1.34 10.32 18.17
N PRO A 8 0.46 10.64 17.20
CA PRO A 8 -0.42 11.80 17.30
C PRO A 8 -1.71 11.50 18.08
N PHE A 9 -1.92 10.26 18.53
CA PHE A 9 -3.09 9.81 19.27
C PHE A 9 -2.73 9.37 20.70
N GLN A 10 -3.76 8.97 21.45
CA GLN A 10 -3.56 8.16 22.66
C GLN A 10 -3.05 6.77 22.28
N PRO A 11 -2.39 6.04 23.21
CA PRO A 11 -2.03 4.65 22.99
C PRO A 11 -3.25 3.81 22.58
N LEU A 12 -3.13 3.05 21.49
CA LEU A 12 -4.19 2.17 21.01
C LEU A 12 -4.10 0.84 21.77
N HIS A 13 -5.15 0.50 22.49
CA HIS A 13 -5.25 -0.77 23.22
C HIS A 13 -6.28 -1.68 22.53
N LEU A 14 -5.80 -2.74 21.90
CA LEU A 14 -6.65 -3.75 21.30
C LEU A 14 -6.88 -4.89 22.30
N ASN A 15 -8.14 -5.31 22.45
CA ASN A 15 -8.46 -6.55 23.16
C ASN A 15 -8.30 -7.76 22.21
N ASP A 16 -8.29 -8.96 22.77
CA ASP A 16 -8.06 -10.20 22.02
C ASP A 16 -9.08 -10.39 20.88
N THR A 17 -10.37 -10.11 21.13
CA THR A 17 -11.41 -10.21 20.10
C THR A 17 -11.16 -9.27 18.92
N ALA A 18 -10.83 -8.00 19.18
CA ALA A 18 -10.55 -7.03 18.13
C ALA A 18 -9.27 -7.39 17.35
N ALA A 19 -8.25 -7.92 18.04
CA ALA A 19 -7.04 -8.42 17.41
C ALA A 19 -7.33 -9.62 16.48
N ASP A 20 -8.14 -10.58 16.93
CA ASP A 20 -8.56 -11.74 16.14
C ASP A 20 -9.42 -11.36 14.93
N ASP A 21 -10.34 -10.41 15.10
CA ASP A 21 -11.19 -9.91 14.01
C ASP A 21 -10.36 -9.21 12.93
N LEU A 22 -9.33 -8.44 13.34
CA LEU A 22 -8.40 -7.80 12.40
C LEU A 22 -7.51 -8.82 11.67
N ASP A 23 -6.98 -9.84 12.36
CA ASP A 23 -6.22 -10.92 11.70
C ASP A 23 -7.10 -11.67 10.69
N ARG A 24 -8.34 -12.01 11.06
CA ARG A 24 -9.30 -12.67 10.16
C ARG A 24 -9.59 -11.80 8.94
N LEU A 25 -9.85 -10.51 9.14
CA LEU A 25 -10.12 -9.57 8.05
C LEU A 25 -8.90 -9.45 7.11
N ALA A 26 -7.69 -9.41 7.67
CA ALA A 26 -6.46 -9.36 6.88
C ALA A 26 -6.34 -10.58 5.97
N ARG A 27 -6.56 -11.79 6.51
CA ARG A 27 -6.50 -13.05 5.76
C ARG A 27 -7.52 -13.10 4.63
N MET A 28 -8.75 -12.62 4.88
CA MET A 28 -9.77 -12.54 3.82
C MET A 28 -9.31 -11.66 2.67
N PHE A 29 -8.80 -10.45 2.95
CA PHE A 29 -8.30 -9.56 1.90
C PHE A 29 -7.08 -10.13 1.15
N VAL A 30 -6.18 -10.81 1.85
CA VAL A 30 -5.02 -11.46 1.23
C VAL A 30 -5.49 -12.59 0.31
N GLN A 31 -6.39 -13.45 0.77
CA GLN A 31 -6.90 -14.56 -0.04
C GLN A 31 -7.64 -14.07 -1.29
N ASP A 32 -8.54 -13.10 -1.14
CA ASP A 32 -9.24 -12.49 -2.27
C ASP A 32 -8.26 -11.88 -3.28
N HIS A 33 -7.15 -11.29 -2.80
CA HIS A 33 -6.12 -10.73 -3.67
C HIS A 33 -5.27 -11.80 -4.36
N ILE A 34 -4.97 -12.90 -3.69
CA ILE A 34 -4.28 -14.05 -4.29
C ILE A 34 -5.12 -14.63 -5.41
N ASP A 35 -6.42 -14.83 -5.19
CA ASP A 35 -7.33 -15.32 -6.24
C ASP A 35 -7.36 -14.37 -7.45
N LEU A 36 -7.35 -13.05 -7.21
CA LEU A 36 -7.24 -12.05 -8.29
C LEU A 36 -5.91 -12.11 -9.04
N TYR A 37 -4.81 -12.36 -8.32
CA TYR A 37 -3.50 -12.52 -8.94
C TYR A 37 -3.42 -13.81 -9.77
N GLU A 38 -3.96 -14.91 -9.28
CA GLU A 38 -4.06 -16.17 -10.04
C GLU A 38 -4.92 -16.02 -11.29
N GLN A 39 -6.02 -15.27 -11.21
CA GLN A 39 -6.82 -14.94 -12.39
C GLN A 39 -6.00 -14.15 -13.42
N PHE A 40 -5.26 -13.14 -12.96
CA PHE A 40 -4.38 -12.33 -13.82
C PHE A 40 -3.30 -13.18 -14.50
N LEU A 41 -2.68 -14.11 -13.77
CA LEU A 41 -1.67 -15.03 -14.31
C LEU A 41 -2.26 -15.98 -15.35
N ASN A 42 -3.37 -16.64 -15.02
CA ASN A 42 -3.87 -17.80 -15.77
C ASN A 42 -4.87 -17.44 -16.86
N GLU A 43 -5.81 -16.54 -16.57
CA GLU A 43 -6.87 -16.15 -17.52
C GLU A 43 -6.43 -14.97 -18.38
N GLU A 44 -5.81 -13.96 -17.79
CA GLU A 44 -5.36 -12.75 -18.49
C GLU A 44 -3.95 -12.89 -19.09
N ASN A 45 -3.27 -14.02 -18.89
CA ASN A 45 -1.90 -14.28 -19.36
C ASN A 45 -0.90 -13.18 -18.97
N SER A 46 -1.06 -12.63 -17.76
CA SER A 46 -0.30 -11.49 -17.25
C SER A 46 -0.37 -10.23 -18.14
N ARG A 47 -1.47 -10.04 -18.88
CA ARG A 47 -1.67 -8.89 -19.76
C ARG A 47 -2.69 -7.93 -19.19
N VAL A 48 -2.27 -6.68 -19.05
CA VAL A 48 -3.16 -5.58 -18.65
C VAL A 48 -4.06 -5.18 -19.82
N ASP A 49 -5.39 -5.31 -19.66
CA ASP A 49 -6.37 -4.87 -20.66
C ASP A 49 -6.37 -3.33 -20.81
N PRO A 50 -5.96 -2.76 -21.97
CA PRO A 50 -5.92 -1.32 -22.18
C PRO A 50 -7.31 -0.65 -22.26
N LYS A 51 -8.37 -1.43 -22.50
CA LYS A 51 -9.76 -0.93 -22.49
C LYS A 51 -10.27 -0.66 -21.08
N ARG A 52 -9.76 -1.40 -20.09
CA ARG A 52 -10.06 -1.21 -18.67
C ARG A 52 -9.04 -0.32 -17.97
N TRP A 53 -7.77 -0.45 -18.31
CA TRP A 53 -6.68 0.19 -17.58
C TRP A 53 -6.03 1.30 -18.41
N LYS A 54 -5.90 2.48 -17.83
CA LYS A 54 -5.17 3.62 -18.39
C LYS A 54 -3.79 3.71 -17.73
N PHE A 55 -2.74 3.73 -18.52
CA PHE A 55 -1.37 3.97 -18.02
C PHE A 55 -1.28 5.33 -17.30
N VAL A 56 -0.65 5.33 -16.12
CA VAL A 56 -0.46 6.53 -15.29
C VAL A 56 1.02 6.88 -15.17
N SER A 57 1.87 5.92 -14.83
CA SER A 57 3.31 6.14 -14.64
C SER A 57 4.11 4.85 -14.70
N GLU A 58 5.42 4.98 -14.88
CA GLU A 58 6.38 3.89 -14.88
C GLU A 58 7.57 4.26 -13.98
N GLN A 59 8.06 3.29 -13.23
CA GLN A 59 9.28 3.42 -12.43
C GLN A 59 10.06 2.09 -12.50
N GLY A 60 11.26 2.15 -13.08
CA GLY A 60 12.02 0.93 -13.36
C GLY A 60 11.25 0.00 -14.30
N ALA A 61 11.09 -1.26 -13.90
CA ALA A 61 10.31 -2.25 -14.65
C ALA A 61 8.86 -2.41 -14.13
N CYS A 62 8.38 -1.48 -13.30
CA CYS A 62 7.02 -1.45 -12.77
C CYS A 62 6.18 -0.36 -13.44
N ARG A 63 4.96 -0.72 -13.86
CA ARG A 63 4.00 0.18 -14.49
C ARG A 63 2.75 0.28 -13.63
N ALA A 64 2.32 1.51 -13.37
CA ALA A 64 1.07 1.82 -12.69
C ALA A 64 -0.02 2.24 -13.69
N TYR A 65 -1.21 1.74 -13.44
CA TYR A 65 -2.41 1.97 -14.22
C TYR A 65 -3.55 2.40 -13.30
N GLY A 66 -4.39 3.31 -13.79
CA GLY A 66 -5.67 3.66 -13.17
C GLY A 66 -6.81 3.02 -13.95
N GLU A 67 -7.84 2.54 -13.26
CA GLU A 67 -9.03 2.00 -13.90
C GLU A 67 -9.80 3.10 -14.64
N ARG A 68 -10.21 2.81 -15.87
CA ARG A 68 -11.11 3.67 -16.63
C ARG A 68 -12.52 3.47 -16.09
N ARG A 69 -13.14 4.53 -15.58
CA ARG A 69 -14.57 4.50 -15.26
C ARG A 69 -15.34 4.43 -16.57
N GLY A 70 -16.20 3.42 -16.72
CA GLY A 70 -17.08 3.30 -17.87
C GLY A 70 -18.01 4.50 -17.92
N SER A 71 -18.02 5.22 -19.05
CA SER A 71 -19.02 6.24 -19.33
C SER A 71 -20.38 5.57 -19.51
N ILE A 72 -21.18 5.53 -18.45
CA ILE A 72 -22.62 5.55 -18.58
C ILE A 72 -23.00 6.94 -18.06
N ASP A 73 -23.22 7.83 -19.01
CA ASP A 73 -23.72 9.20 -18.86
C ASP A 73 -22.96 10.13 -17.91
N ASP A 74 -21.92 10.79 -18.43
CA ASP A 74 -21.78 12.22 -18.12
C ASP A 74 -20.98 12.93 -19.23
N SER A 75 -21.70 13.75 -19.98
CA SER A 75 -21.14 14.78 -20.85
C SER A 75 -20.51 15.89 -20.01
N SER A 76 -19.37 15.60 -19.40
CA SER A 76 -18.44 16.63 -18.96
C SER A 76 -17.02 16.16 -19.26
N SER A 77 -16.49 16.70 -20.36
CA SER A 77 -15.08 16.68 -20.66
C SER A 77 -14.31 17.45 -19.57
N SER A 78 -13.93 16.74 -18.51
CA SER A 78 -12.99 17.23 -17.52
C SER A 78 -11.97 16.13 -17.26
N SER A 79 -10.73 16.43 -17.62
CA SER A 79 -9.54 15.64 -17.34
C SER A 79 -9.60 15.08 -15.92
N GLY A 80 -9.84 13.77 -15.77
CA GLY A 80 -9.96 13.09 -14.47
C GLY A 80 -8.68 13.02 -13.63
N ASP A 81 -7.75 13.96 -13.84
CA ASP A 81 -6.50 14.09 -13.08
C ASP A 81 -6.64 15.07 -11.91
N ASP A 82 -7.73 15.83 -11.82
CA ASP A 82 -7.84 17.01 -10.93
C ASP A 82 -9.20 17.20 -10.22
N MET A 83 -10.03 16.15 -10.07
CA MET A 83 -11.19 16.27 -9.18
C MET A 83 -10.75 16.18 -7.71
N PRO A 84 -11.04 17.18 -6.86
CA PRO A 84 -10.77 17.08 -5.44
C PRO A 84 -11.68 16.00 -4.83
N ILE A 85 -11.12 14.82 -4.62
CA ILE A 85 -11.78 13.76 -3.85
C ILE A 85 -11.82 14.24 -2.39
N HIS A 86 -13.04 14.49 -1.91
CA HIS A 86 -13.32 14.95 -0.56
C HIS A 86 -13.13 13.80 0.46
N ALA A 87 -13.08 14.13 1.75
CA ALA A 87 -12.96 13.13 2.81
C ALA A 87 -14.10 12.09 2.76
N ASP A 88 -15.29 12.53 2.30
CA ASP A 88 -16.53 11.75 2.29
C ASP A 88 -16.79 11.00 0.97
N THR A 89 -15.80 10.94 0.06
CA THR A 89 -15.98 10.22 -1.20
C THR A 89 -16.23 8.73 -0.94
N ALA A 90 -17.34 8.22 -1.46
CA ALA A 90 -17.72 6.82 -1.31
C ALA A 90 -16.61 5.91 -1.87
N ARG A 91 -16.45 4.72 -1.29
CA ARG A 91 -15.44 3.74 -1.74
C ARG A 91 -15.56 3.40 -3.22
N SER A 92 -16.79 3.33 -3.74
CA SER A 92 -17.10 3.13 -5.17
C SER A 92 -16.50 4.20 -6.08
N ASP A 93 -16.27 5.38 -5.52
CA ASP A 93 -15.83 6.58 -6.22
C ASP A 93 -14.35 6.86 -5.98
N LEU A 94 -13.61 5.93 -5.38
CA LEU A 94 -12.15 5.98 -5.30
C LEU A 94 -11.52 5.36 -6.54
N PRO A 95 -10.41 5.92 -7.08
CA PRO A 95 -9.76 5.35 -8.24
C PRO A 95 -9.10 4.02 -7.86
N THR A 96 -9.44 2.96 -8.59
CA THR A 96 -8.73 1.69 -8.51
C THR A 96 -7.43 1.79 -9.31
N ILE A 97 -6.38 1.24 -8.73
CA ILE A 97 -5.04 1.18 -9.28
C ILE A 97 -4.63 -0.28 -9.49
N LEU A 98 -3.81 -0.48 -10.52
CA LEU A 98 -3.11 -1.71 -10.80
C LEU A 98 -1.64 -1.39 -11.03
N VAL A 99 -0.75 -2.12 -10.38
CA VAL A 99 0.69 -2.08 -10.67
C VAL A 99 1.14 -3.46 -11.06
N THR A 100 1.85 -3.56 -12.18
CA THR A 100 2.45 -4.81 -12.64
C THR A 100 3.89 -4.55 -13.04
N GLY A 101 4.78 -5.50 -12.77
CA GLY A 101 6.16 -5.38 -13.22
C GLY A 101 7.10 -6.35 -12.54
N THR A 102 8.37 -5.96 -12.52
CA THR A 102 9.43 -6.72 -11.82
C THR A 102 10.29 -5.78 -11.00
N VAL A 103 10.81 -6.31 -9.89
CA VAL A 103 11.86 -5.71 -9.07
C VAL A 103 13.09 -6.61 -9.12
N LEU A 104 14.27 -6.03 -8.88
CA LEU A 104 15.51 -6.79 -8.80
C LEU A 104 15.58 -7.56 -7.49
N GLY A 105 16.35 -8.65 -7.46
CA GLY A 105 16.55 -9.47 -6.27
C GLY A 105 15.62 -10.68 -6.23
N ASP A 106 15.91 -11.57 -5.28
CA ASP A 106 15.06 -12.72 -5.01
C ASP A 106 13.79 -12.31 -4.24
N LEU A 107 12.94 -13.29 -3.96
CA LEU A 107 11.68 -13.07 -3.27
C LEU A 107 11.91 -12.52 -1.86
N GLU A 108 12.90 -13.07 -1.15
CA GLU A 108 13.30 -12.62 0.18
C GLU A 108 13.78 -11.17 0.17
N ASP A 109 14.61 -10.77 -0.79
CA ASP A 109 15.04 -9.38 -1.00
C ASP A 109 13.85 -8.45 -1.18
N ALA A 110 12.86 -8.86 -1.99
CA ALA A 110 11.64 -8.09 -2.20
C ALA A 110 10.83 -7.96 -0.90
N ILE A 111 10.69 -9.06 -0.14
CA ILE A 111 9.98 -9.09 1.15
C ILE A 111 10.66 -8.16 2.18
N TYR A 112 11.97 -8.25 2.35
CA TYR A 112 12.72 -7.37 3.24
C TYR A 112 12.68 -5.91 2.80
N GLY A 113 12.51 -5.64 1.50
CA GLY A 113 12.34 -4.29 0.97
C GLY A 113 11.07 -3.58 1.45
N TYR A 114 9.98 -4.30 1.72
CA TYR A 114 8.73 -3.69 2.17
C TYR A 114 8.37 -3.93 3.65
N ILE A 115 8.89 -4.97 4.30
CA ILE A 115 8.59 -5.28 5.70
C ILE A 115 9.16 -4.20 6.63
N CYS A 116 8.31 -3.64 7.49
CA CYS A 116 8.74 -2.71 8.55
C CYS A 116 7.82 -2.74 9.80
N PRO A 117 7.68 -3.88 10.50
CA PRO A 117 6.71 -4.06 11.58
C PRO A 117 6.98 -3.17 12.80
N THR A 118 8.22 -2.74 13.02
CA THR A 118 8.59 -1.85 14.13
C THR A 118 8.80 -0.40 13.70
N LEU A 119 8.71 0.52 14.66
CA LEU A 119 8.98 1.94 14.40
C LEU A 119 10.41 2.16 13.89
N ASP A 120 11.40 1.46 14.44
CA ASP A 120 12.79 1.61 14.01
C ASP A 120 13.02 1.11 12.58
N GLN A 121 12.41 -0.01 12.20
CA GLN A 121 12.44 -0.46 10.79
C GLN A 121 11.72 0.52 9.87
N MET A 122 10.61 1.13 10.31
CA MET A 122 9.92 2.17 9.54
C MET A 122 10.79 3.43 9.38
N ARG A 123 11.54 3.84 10.41
CA ARG A 123 12.50 4.94 10.33
C ARG A 123 13.60 4.66 9.32
N VAL A 124 14.13 3.43 9.31
CA VAL A 124 15.12 2.99 8.34
C VAL A 124 14.53 3.00 6.93
N LYS A 125 13.39 2.34 6.71
CA LYS A 125 12.69 2.27 5.41
C LYS A 125 12.46 3.65 4.79
N THR A 126 11.96 4.58 5.58
CA THR A 126 11.53 5.91 5.11
C THR A 126 12.68 6.91 4.95
N SER A 127 13.91 6.48 5.24
CA SER A 127 15.12 7.29 5.02
C SER A 127 15.67 7.13 3.60
N TYR A 128 15.45 5.98 2.96
CA TYR A 128 15.90 5.71 1.58
C TYR A 128 14.74 5.57 0.59
N VAL A 129 13.50 5.43 1.06
CA VAL A 129 12.32 5.44 0.19
C VAL A 129 11.80 6.87 0.02
N ASN A 130 11.67 7.33 -1.23
CA ASN A 130 11.07 8.63 -1.55
C ASN A 130 9.52 8.54 -1.64
N ASP A 131 8.90 8.16 -0.53
CA ASP A 131 7.46 7.87 -0.41
C ASP A 131 6.61 9.10 -0.04
N HIS A 132 7.19 10.30 0.05
CA HIS A 132 6.52 11.53 0.52
C HIS A 132 5.92 11.39 1.93
N LEU A 133 6.42 10.46 2.75
CA LEU A 133 5.98 10.25 4.13
C LEU A 133 6.58 11.30 5.06
N ILE A 134 5.72 12.19 5.55
CA ILE A 134 6.10 13.28 6.47
C ILE A 134 6.11 12.80 7.92
N GLY A 135 5.19 11.90 8.27
CA GLY A 135 5.04 11.38 9.62
C GLY A 135 4.60 9.92 9.61
N ALA A 136 5.02 9.13 10.59
CA ALA A 136 4.61 7.74 10.70
C ALA A 136 4.79 7.16 12.12
N HIS A 137 3.92 6.23 12.50
CA HIS A 137 4.01 5.55 13.79
C HIS A 137 3.42 4.13 13.74
N VAL A 138 3.93 3.22 14.56
CA VAL A 138 3.29 1.92 14.82
C VAL A 138 2.40 2.08 16.05
N LEU A 139 1.08 1.99 15.87
CA LEU A 139 0.10 2.22 16.93
C LEU A 139 -0.12 0.98 17.80
N ALA A 140 -0.15 -0.20 17.18
CA ALA A 140 -0.27 -1.48 17.86
C ALA A 140 0.36 -2.60 17.02
N THR A 141 0.86 -3.64 17.69
CA THR A 141 1.32 -4.88 17.05
C THR A 141 0.37 -5.99 17.48
N ILE A 142 -0.39 -6.52 16.52
CA ILE A 142 -1.33 -7.64 16.74
C ILE A 142 -0.54 -8.94 16.70
N MET A 143 0.33 -9.09 15.71
CA MET A 143 1.16 -10.26 15.51
C MET A 143 2.59 -9.81 15.15
N PRO A 144 3.58 -10.01 16.04
CA PRO A 144 4.97 -9.73 15.71
C PRO A 144 5.58 -10.85 14.87
N PRO A 145 6.61 -10.55 14.05
CA PRO A 145 7.45 -11.58 13.45
C PRO A 145 8.13 -12.46 14.49
N THR A 146 8.38 -13.71 14.13
CA THR A 146 9.11 -14.69 14.96
C THR A 146 10.33 -15.22 14.20
N PRO A 147 11.33 -15.81 14.87
CA PRO A 147 12.45 -16.46 14.17
C PRO A 147 12.00 -17.56 13.19
N GLU A 148 10.92 -18.27 13.52
CA GLU A 148 10.35 -19.35 12.71
C GLU A 148 9.53 -18.83 11.53
N ASP A 149 8.87 -17.67 11.71
CA ASP A 149 8.09 -16.99 10.68
C ASP A 149 8.44 -15.49 10.64
N PRO A 150 9.58 -15.13 10.01
CA PRO A 150 10.14 -13.78 10.06
C PRO A 150 9.42 -12.78 9.16
N PHE A 151 8.60 -13.27 8.24
CA PHE A 151 7.86 -12.43 7.28
C PHE A 151 6.44 -12.11 7.74
N ARG A 152 5.93 -12.89 8.68
CA ARG A 152 4.58 -12.75 9.19
C ARG A 152 4.49 -11.65 10.22
N ALA A 153 3.69 -10.63 9.92
CA ALA A 153 3.34 -9.59 10.87
C ALA A 153 1.96 -9.04 10.60
N VAL A 154 1.27 -8.64 11.67
CA VAL A 154 0.03 -7.86 11.60
C VAL A 154 0.17 -6.67 12.54
N THR A 155 0.10 -5.45 12.00
CA THR A 155 0.32 -4.22 12.74
C THR A 155 -0.72 -3.17 12.40
N VAL A 156 -1.06 -2.31 13.36
CA VAL A 156 -1.83 -1.09 13.12
C VAL A 156 -0.88 0.09 13.13
N LYS A 157 -0.95 0.92 12.09
CA LYS A 157 -0.01 2.01 11.81
C LYS A 157 -0.73 3.30 11.49
N TRP A 158 -0.04 4.39 11.74
CA TRP A 158 -0.42 5.72 11.29
C TRP A 158 0.62 6.26 10.31
N MET A 159 0.16 7.00 9.30
CA MET A 159 1.03 7.74 8.39
C MET A 159 0.44 9.07 7.96
N GLU A 160 1.29 10.07 7.82
CA GLU A 160 1.01 11.37 7.19
C GLU A 160 1.70 11.43 5.83
N LYS A 161 0.90 11.57 4.76
CA LYS A 161 1.38 11.82 3.41
C LYS A 161 1.36 13.31 3.08
N GLY A 162 2.51 13.82 2.68
CA GLY A 162 2.69 15.20 2.27
C GLY A 162 2.09 15.53 0.91
N GLN A 163 1.61 16.77 0.76
CA GLN A 163 1.32 17.37 -0.54
C GLN A 163 2.59 17.96 -1.18
N ARG A 164 2.69 17.90 -2.51
CA ARG A 164 3.74 18.60 -3.27
C ARG A 164 3.47 20.10 -3.30
N MET A 165 4.51 20.91 -3.38
CA MET A 165 4.36 22.35 -3.64
C MET A 165 3.91 22.58 -5.09
N PRO A 166 3.01 23.55 -5.37
CA PRO A 166 2.46 24.55 -4.46
C PRO A 166 1.17 24.12 -3.72
N VAL A 167 0.61 22.93 -4.01
CA VAL A 167 -0.67 22.43 -3.46
C VAL A 167 -0.71 22.46 -1.93
N ARG A 168 0.42 22.19 -1.28
CA ARG A 168 0.57 22.27 0.19
C ARG A 168 0.21 23.64 0.79
N ALA A 169 0.29 24.73 0.04
CA ALA A 169 -0.06 26.07 0.54
C ALA A 169 -1.56 26.26 0.79
N VAL A 170 -2.41 25.40 0.19
CA VAL A 170 -3.87 25.55 0.19
C VAL A 170 -4.59 24.30 0.72
N VAL A 171 -3.96 23.11 0.65
CA VAL A 171 -4.59 21.83 1.00
C VAL A 171 -3.87 21.15 2.17
N LYS A 172 -4.64 20.73 3.19
CA LYS A 172 -4.14 19.95 4.33
C LYS A 172 -3.50 18.62 3.86
N ASN A 173 -2.51 18.14 4.61
CA ASN A 173 -1.95 16.80 4.40
C ASN A 173 -3.02 15.72 4.67
N ARG A 174 -2.83 14.53 4.08
CA ARG A 174 -3.68 13.37 4.37
C ARG A 174 -3.02 12.50 5.43
N ASP A 175 -3.81 12.05 6.39
CA ASP A 175 -3.40 11.03 7.35
C ASP A 175 -4.15 9.72 7.13
N PHE A 176 -3.54 8.60 7.49
CA PHE A 176 -4.14 7.28 7.38
C PHE A 176 -3.87 6.51 8.66
N VAL A 177 -4.91 5.87 9.17
CA VAL A 177 -4.81 4.79 10.16
C VAL A 177 -5.13 3.51 9.42
N TYR A 178 -4.20 2.56 9.44
CA TYR A 178 -4.29 1.35 8.62
C TYR A 178 -3.70 0.13 9.31
N MET A 179 -4.28 -1.02 9.01
CA MET A 179 -3.71 -2.32 9.27
C MET A 179 -2.75 -2.67 8.14
N GLU A 180 -1.57 -3.15 8.48
CA GLU A 180 -0.63 -3.79 7.55
C GLU A 180 -0.49 -5.26 7.94
N SER A 181 -0.67 -6.15 6.97
CA SER A 181 -0.39 -7.58 7.11
C SER A 181 0.64 -8.00 6.07
N THR A 182 1.70 -8.66 6.51
CA THR A 182 2.77 -9.21 5.65
C THR A 182 2.95 -10.68 5.93
N GLY A 183 3.49 -11.40 4.95
CA GLY A 183 3.81 -12.80 5.10
C GLY A 183 4.13 -13.45 3.78
N VAL A 184 4.12 -14.77 3.81
CA VAL A 184 4.22 -15.60 2.62
C VAL A 184 3.05 -16.56 2.56
N ASP A 185 2.65 -16.86 1.34
CA ASP A 185 1.58 -17.81 1.05
C ASP A 185 1.91 -18.58 -0.23
N TYR A 186 1.00 -19.45 -0.66
CA TYR A 186 1.19 -20.31 -1.81
C TYR A 186 0.02 -20.17 -2.79
N LEU A 187 0.36 -20.07 -4.08
CA LEU A 187 -0.63 -20.20 -5.15
C LEU A 187 -1.14 -21.65 -5.23
N ARG A 188 -2.25 -21.88 -5.94
CA ARG A 188 -2.84 -23.22 -6.14
C ARG A 188 -1.89 -24.19 -6.83
N ASN A 189 -0.93 -23.68 -7.61
CA ASN A 189 0.10 -24.48 -8.26
C ASN A 189 1.30 -24.81 -7.34
N GLY A 190 1.28 -24.35 -6.08
CA GLY A 190 2.35 -24.57 -5.11
C GLY A 190 3.50 -23.55 -5.16
N GLU A 191 3.47 -22.56 -6.06
CA GLU A 191 4.46 -21.48 -6.07
C GLU A 191 4.33 -20.62 -4.82
N ARG A 192 5.46 -20.42 -4.12
CA ARG A 192 5.54 -19.55 -2.96
C ARG A 192 5.54 -18.08 -3.39
N ILE A 193 4.74 -17.27 -2.72
CA ILE A 193 4.66 -15.83 -2.93
C ILE A 193 4.83 -15.09 -1.60
N GLY A 194 5.33 -13.86 -1.69
CA GLY A 194 5.24 -12.89 -0.61
C GLY A 194 4.00 -12.03 -0.79
N TYR A 195 3.43 -11.54 0.31
CA TYR A 195 2.31 -10.59 0.24
C TYR A 195 2.49 -9.41 1.20
N GLN A 196 1.88 -8.29 0.81
CA GLN A 196 1.70 -7.12 1.68
C GLN A 196 0.29 -6.55 1.48
N LEU A 197 -0.51 -6.59 2.53
CA LEU A 197 -1.80 -5.91 2.63
C LEU A 197 -1.62 -4.60 3.41
N ILE A 198 -2.24 -3.53 2.91
CA ILE A 198 -2.42 -2.25 3.60
C ILE A 198 -3.90 -1.89 3.51
N HIS A 199 -4.60 -1.80 4.64
CA HIS A 199 -6.04 -1.53 4.68
C HIS A 199 -6.39 -0.52 5.76
N SER A 200 -7.08 0.57 5.41
CA SER A 200 -7.53 1.57 6.37
C SER A 200 -8.53 0.99 7.37
N VAL A 201 -8.30 1.25 8.66
CA VAL A 201 -9.14 0.81 9.78
C VAL A 201 -9.49 2.00 10.67
N GLN A 202 -10.54 1.88 11.47
CA GLN A 202 -11.04 2.96 12.32
C GLN A 202 -11.19 2.48 13.76
N PHE A 203 -10.68 3.28 14.69
CA PHE A 203 -10.81 3.09 16.13
C PHE A 203 -11.26 4.39 16.79
N ALA A 204 -11.98 4.28 17.90
CA ALA A 204 -12.45 5.45 18.67
C ALA A 204 -11.25 6.26 19.23
N GLU A 205 -10.16 5.57 19.54
CA GLU A 205 -8.89 6.10 20.06
C GLU A 205 -8.07 6.84 18.99
N THR A 206 -8.43 6.68 17.71
CA THR A 206 -7.75 7.30 16.56
C THR A 206 -8.69 8.23 15.76
N PRO A 207 -9.33 9.22 16.41
CA PRO A 207 -10.27 10.11 15.73
C PRO A 207 -9.58 10.90 14.61
N PRO A 208 -10.32 11.41 13.62
CA PRO A 208 -9.77 12.38 12.67
C PRO A 208 -9.15 13.57 13.41
N LEU A 209 -7.99 14.03 12.94
CA LEU A 209 -7.28 15.17 13.53
C LEU A 209 -7.51 16.42 12.66
N ASP A 210 -7.86 17.55 13.27
CA ASP A 210 -8.19 18.79 12.55
C ASP A 210 -7.09 19.28 11.59
N GLN A 211 -5.84 18.95 11.88
CA GLN A 211 -4.68 19.32 11.06
C GLN A 211 -4.56 18.50 9.75
N TYR A 212 -5.31 17.41 9.61
CA TYR A 212 -5.24 16.48 8.48
C TYR A 212 -6.62 16.24 7.84
N ILE A 213 -6.59 15.68 6.63
CA ILE A 213 -7.75 15.05 6.02
C ILE A 213 -7.58 13.53 6.16
N ARG A 214 -8.51 12.86 6.86
CA ARG A 214 -8.47 11.39 7.00
C ARG A 214 -8.66 10.73 5.64
N GLY A 215 -7.61 10.08 5.17
CA GLY A 215 -7.61 9.29 3.95
C GLY A 215 -8.18 7.88 4.18
N ASN A 216 -8.52 7.23 3.07
CA ASN A 216 -8.98 5.85 3.04
C ASN A 216 -8.24 5.10 1.93
N MET A 217 -7.69 3.94 2.23
CA MET A 217 -6.98 3.11 1.26
C MET A 217 -7.17 1.63 1.54
N SER A 218 -7.12 0.83 0.48
CA SER A 218 -6.98 -0.61 0.58
C SER A 218 -6.18 -1.09 -0.61
N MET A 219 -5.02 -1.68 -0.37
CA MET A 219 -4.13 -2.20 -1.39
C MET A 219 -3.53 -3.50 -0.91
N CYS A 220 -3.42 -4.46 -1.81
CA CYS A 220 -2.65 -5.66 -1.56
C CYS A 220 -1.67 -5.88 -2.71
N ALA A 221 -0.52 -6.46 -2.37
CA ALA A 221 0.56 -6.78 -3.29
C ALA A 221 0.91 -8.27 -3.18
N CYS A 222 1.14 -8.92 -4.32
CA CYS A 222 1.76 -10.24 -4.44
C CYS A 222 3.14 -10.11 -5.09
N TYR A 223 4.09 -10.86 -4.55
CA TYR A 223 5.47 -10.93 -5.00
C TYR A 223 5.80 -12.38 -5.33
N ARG A 224 6.20 -12.67 -6.57
CA ARG A 224 6.49 -14.04 -7.03
C ARG A 224 7.87 -14.11 -7.67
N GLN A 225 8.68 -15.10 -7.29
CA GLN A 225 9.99 -15.31 -7.91
C GLN A 225 9.81 -15.59 -9.40
N LYS A 226 10.41 -14.76 -10.26
CA LYS A 226 10.35 -14.95 -11.71
C LYS A 226 11.57 -15.70 -12.24
N ASP A 227 12.75 -15.29 -11.79
CA ASP A 227 14.05 -15.89 -12.06
C ASP A 227 15.00 -15.57 -10.90
N PRO A 228 16.21 -16.15 -10.79
CA PRO A 228 17.10 -15.96 -9.63
C PRO A 228 17.49 -14.50 -9.30
N TYR A 229 17.21 -13.53 -10.19
CA TYR A 229 17.59 -12.13 -10.02
C TYR A 229 16.40 -11.17 -10.10
N SER A 230 15.19 -11.67 -10.30
CA SER A 230 14.00 -10.83 -10.40
C SER A 230 12.76 -11.44 -9.77
N THR A 231 12.00 -10.56 -9.12
CA THR A 231 10.72 -10.85 -8.48
C THR A 231 9.62 -10.07 -9.19
N GLU A 232 8.59 -10.79 -9.65
CA GLU A 232 7.38 -10.22 -10.22
C GLU A 232 6.55 -9.55 -9.14
N VAL A 233 5.94 -8.41 -9.48
CA VAL A 233 5.10 -7.61 -8.59
C VAL A 233 3.74 -7.43 -9.24
N PHE A 234 2.70 -7.74 -8.48
CA PHE A 234 1.31 -7.44 -8.80
C PHE A 234 0.68 -6.71 -7.61
N ILE A 235 0.16 -5.51 -7.82
CA ILE A 235 -0.48 -4.70 -6.77
C ILE A 235 -1.82 -4.24 -7.28
N LYS A 236 -2.86 -4.38 -6.47
CA LYS A 236 -4.19 -3.88 -6.80
C LYS A 236 -4.85 -3.30 -5.58
N GLY A 237 -5.57 -2.21 -5.77
CA GLY A 237 -6.27 -1.56 -4.68
C GLY A 237 -6.86 -0.23 -5.06
N TYR A 238 -7.24 0.54 -4.05
CA TYR A 238 -7.68 1.92 -4.18
C TYR A 238 -7.02 2.77 -3.11
N LEU A 239 -6.92 4.06 -3.40
CA LEU A 239 -6.36 5.05 -2.50
C LEU A 239 -7.14 6.34 -2.69
N ASN A 240 -7.61 6.97 -1.61
CA ASN A 240 -8.14 8.33 -1.64
C ASN A 240 -6.98 9.27 -2.02
N PRO A 241 -6.91 9.73 -3.27
CA PRO A 241 -5.76 10.49 -3.73
C PRO A 241 -5.88 11.91 -3.21
N ALA A 242 -4.83 12.39 -2.55
CA ALA A 242 -4.54 13.81 -2.65
C ALA A 242 -3.97 14.11 -4.04
N GLY A 243 -4.13 15.32 -4.54
CA GLY A 243 -3.55 15.70 -5.83
C GLY A 243 -2.09 15.21 -5.93
N GLY A 244 -1.80 14.35 -6.92
CA GLY A 244 -0.46 13.77 -7.13
C GLY A 244 -0.15 12.43 -6.44
N LEU A 245 -1.05 11.85 -5.62
CA LEU A 245 -0.77 10.62 -4.84
C LEU A 245 -0.66 9.36 -5.72
N MET A 246 -1.28 9.32 -6.90
CA MET A 246 -1.17 8.17 -7.82
C MET A 246 0.28 7.86 -8.23
N ARG A 247 1.14 8.88 -8.32
CA ARG A 247 2.57 8.70 -8.61
C ARG A 247 3.38 8.18 -7.41
N SER A 248 2.86 8.30 -6.19
CA SER A 248 3.54 7.83 -4.97
C SER A 248 3.38 6.33 -4.72
N ILE A 249 2.42 5.69 -5.38
CA ILE A 249 2.18 4.24 -5.26
C ILE A 249 3.36 3.41 -5.78
N LEU A 250 4.14 3.95 -6.72
CA LEU A 250 5.35 3.32 -7.24
C LEU A 250 6.58 3.47 -6.34
N SER A 251 6.45 4.07 -5.15
CA SER A 251 7.57 4.29 -4.22
C SER A 251 8.10 3.02 -3.54
N TYR A 252 7.81 1.81 -4.04
CA TYR A 252 8.50 0.62 -3.56
C TYR A 252 10.01 0.74 -3.82
N PRO A 253 10.87 0.43 -2.84
CA PRO A 253 12.31 0.56 -3.00
C PRO A 253 12.77 -0.29 -4.19
N CYS A 254 13.37 0.38 -5.17
CA CYS A 254 14.19 -0.29 -6.16
C CYS A 254 15.53 -0.63 -5.47
N PRO A 255 15.98 -1.90 -5.46
CA PRO A 255 17.24 -2.30 -4.81
C PRO A 255 18.49 -1.62 -5.35
N ARG A 256 18.39 -0.82 -6.43
CA ARG A 256 19.51 -0.03 -6.95
C ARG A 256 20.06 0.98 -5.93
N THR A 257 19.32 1.33 -4.88
CA THR A 257 19.83 2.19 -3.80
C THR A 257 20.52 1.38 -2.67
N CYS A 258 20.46 0.04 -2.69
CA CYS A 258 20.97 -0.83 -1.63
C CYS A 258 22.36 -1.44 -1.89
N ILE A 259 23.01 -1.16 -3.03
CA ILE A 259 24.38 -1.64 -3.32
C ILE A 259 25.46 -0.61 -2.95
N VAL A 260 25.14 0.41 -2.15
CA VAL A 260 26.16 1.29 -1.56
C VAL A 260 26.09 1.12 -0.06
N HIS A 261 26.78 0.10 0.44
CA HIS A 261 27.28 -0.13 1.82
C HIS A 261 27.27 -1.65 2.12
N ARG A 262 28.10 -2.39 1.39
CA ARG A 262 28.89 -3.48 1.98
C ARG A 262 30.33 -3.02 2.01
#